data_AF-A0A933MPA5-F1
#
_entry.id   AF-A0A933MPA5-F1
#
_cell.length_a   1.000
_cell.length_b   1.000
_cell.length_c   1.000
_cell.angle_alpha   90.00
_cell.angle_beta   90.00
_cell.angle_gamma   90.00
#
_symmetry.space_group_name_H-M   'P 1'
#
loop_
_entity.id
_entity.type
_entity.pdbx_description
1 polymer ?
#
loop_
_entity_poly.entity_id
_entity_poly.type
_entity_poly.pdbx_seq_one_letter_code
_entity_poly.pdbx_strand_id
1 'polypeptide(L)' 'MRTEAGRRDSLLAELDEAFAELQRTYRDLGEAQRRVVMQGTWSVKDILVHIAGWHREMAPALARLARGERPVP' A
#
# COMPACT_ATOMS: atom_id res chain seq x y z
N MET A 1 -28.16 6.94 -1.96
CA MET A 1 -27.11 6.60 -2.96
C MET A 1 -25.91 7.50 -2.69
N ARG A 2 -24.73 6.97 -2.32
CA ARG A 2 -23.52 7.80 -2.16
C ARG A 2 -23.14 8.36 -3.53
N THR A 3 -22.82 9.66 -3.61
CA THR A 3 -22.27 10.29 -4.82
C THR A 3 -20.90 9.69 -5.14
N GLU A 4 -20.45 9.80 -6.38
CA GLU A 4 -19.11 9.35 -6.78
C GLU A 4 -18.01 10.01 -5.96
N ALA A 5 -18.13 11.32 -5.71
CA ALA A 5 -17.27 12.05 -4.79
C ALA A 5 -17.31 11.47 -3.37
N GLY A 6 -18.49 11.19 -2.84
CA GLY A 6 -18.64 10.56 -1.52
C GLY A 6 -18.03 9.15 -1.46
N ARG A 7 -18.07 8.38 -2.55
CA ARG A 7 -17.40 7.08 -2.64
C ARG A 7 -15.88 7.23 -2.68
N ARG A 8 -15.36 8.15 -3.51
CA ARG A 8 -13.92 8.45 -3.59
C ARG A 8 -13.36 8.83 -2.22
N ASP A 9 -14.01 9.76 -1.53
CA ASP A 9 -13.54 10.24 -0.23
C ASP A 9 -13.56 9.14 0.84
N SER A 10 -14.55 8.24 0.76
CA SER A 10 -14.58 7.06 1.64
C SER A 10 -13.41 6.11 1.38
N LEU A 11 -13.11 5.82 0.10
CA LEU A 11 -11.99 4.96 -0.27
C LEU A 11 -10.64 5.55 0.15
N LEU A 12 -10.47 6.88 0.03
CA LEU A 12 -9.27 7.57 0.49
C LEU A 12 -9.12 7.46 2.01
N ALA A 13 -10.21 7.68 2.76
CA ALA A 13 -10.19 7.53 4.22
C ALA A 13 -9.89 6.09 4.68
N GLU A 14 -10.46 5.09 4.00
CA GLU A 14 -10.18 3.68 4.26
C GLU A 14 -8.71 3.33 3.98
N LEU A 15 -8.15 3.84 2.89
CA LEU A 15 -6.74 3.67 2.54
C LEU A 15 -5.81 4.31 3.59
N ASP A 16 -6.10 5.55 4.01
CA ASP A 16 -5.30 6.26 4.99
C ASP A 16 -5.29 5.55 6.35
N GLU A 17 -6.45 5.07 6.82
CA GLU A 17 -6.53 4.32 8.08
C GLU A 17 -5.77 3.00 8.00
N ALA A 18 -5.97 2.23 6.92
CA ALA A 18 -5.26 0.96 6.73
C ALA A 18 -3.74 1.15 6.66
N PHE A 19 -3.28 2.23 6.01
CA PHE A 19 -1.86 2.54 5.94
C PHE A 19 -1.29 3.01 7.28
N ALA A 20 -2.06 3.76 8.07
CA ALA A 20 -1.69 4.15 9.43
C ALA A 20 -1.60 2.92 10.34
N GLU A 21 -2.54 1.97 10.23
CA GLU A 21 -2.53 0.70 10.96
C GLU A 21 -1.30 -0.15 10.61
N LEU A 22 -1.00 -0.33 9.32
CA LEU A 22 0.19 -1.05 8.87
C LEU A 22 1.47 -0.48 9.49
N GLN A 23 1.60 0.85 9.48
CA GLN A 23 2.76 1.53 10.05
C GLN A 23 2.85 1.38 11.57
N ARG A 24 1.72 1.45 12.30
CA ARG A 24 1.68 1.20 13.75
C ARG A 24 2.12 -0.22 14.06
N THR A 25 1.49 -1.20 13.43
CA THR A 25 1.78 -2.63 13.59
C THR A 25 3.25 -2.94 13.35
N TYR A 26 3.84 -2.41 12.26
CA TYR A 26 5.26 -2.67 11.98
C TYR A 26 6.22 -2.00 12.99
N ARG A 27 5.91 -0.80 13.47
CA ARG A 27 6.72 -0.12 14.49
C ARG A 27 6.75 -0.91 15.80
N ASP A 28 5.65 -1.54 16.17
CA ASP A 28 5.52 -2.31 17.41
C ASP A 28 6.25 -3.66 17.36
N LEU A 29 6.64 -4.13 16.17
CA LEU A 29 7.44 -5.35 16.03
C LEU A 29 8.91 -5.12 16.41
N GLY A 30 9.45 -6.05 17.20
CA GLY A 30 10.89 -6.17 17.43
C GLY A 30 11.65 -6.71 16.22
N GLU A 31 12.97 -6.53 16.19
CA GLU A 31 13.84 -6.93 15.06
C GLU A 31 13.75 -8.42 14.71
N ALA A 32 13.63 -9.30 15.71
CA ALA A 32 13.45 -10.74 15.48
C ALA A 32 12.12 -11.04 14.77
N GLN A 33 11.03 -10.39 15.20
CA GLN A 33 9.70 -10.56 14.61
C GLN A 33 9.66 -10.04 13.16
N ARG A 34 10.36 -8.93 12.87
CA ARG A 34 10.47 -8.39 11.50
C ARG A 34 11.15 -9.34 10.51
N ARG A 35 11.95 -10.30 10.98
CA ARG A 35 12.68 -11.27 10.15
C ARG A 35 11.98 -12.62 10.02
N VAL A 36 10.85 -12.81 10.70
CA VAL A 36 10.06 -14.04 10.57
C VAL A 36 9.53 -14.17 9.15
N VAL A 37 9.75 -15.34 8.54
CA VAL A 37 9.20 -15.71 7.23
C VAL A 37 7.70 -15.93 7.36
N MET A 38 6.92 -15.17 6.59
CA MET A 38 5.45 -15.18 6.63
C MET A 38 4.83 -15.71 5.34
N GLN A 39 5.48 -15.49 4.19
CA GLN A 39 4.95 -15.91 2.88
C GLN A 39 6.04 -16.54 2.04
N GLY A 40 6.04 -17.87 1.95
CA GLY A 40 7.06 -18.62 1.21
C GLY A 40 8.45 -18.37 1.79
N THR A 41 9.26 -17.56 1.10
CA THR A 41 10.61 -17.16 1.53
C THR A 41 10.69 -15.73 2.05
N TRP A 42 9.57 -14.99 2.06
CA TRP A 42 9.55 -13.58 2.39
C TRP A 42 9.29 -13.36 3.87
N SER A 43 10.16 -12.59 4.50
CA SER A 43 9.97 -12.11 5.86
C SER A 43 8.93 -10.99 5.93
N VAL A 44 8.46 -10.67 7.14
CA VAL A 44 7.62 -9.50 7.41
C VAL A 44 8.27 -8.23 6.84
N LYS A 45 9.58 -8.07 7.00
CA LYS A 45 10.34 -6.95 6.41
C LYS A 45 10.33 -6.98 4.89
N ASP A 46 10.50 -8.14 4.25
CA ASP A 46 10.50 -8.24 2.79
C ASP A 46 9.14 -7.87 2.20
N ILE A 47 8.06 -8.27 2.86
CA ILE A 47 6.70 -7.88 2.48
C ILE A 47 6.53 -6.35 2.58
N LEU A 48 7.00 -5.72 3.66
CA LEU A 48 6.92 -4.26 3.79
C LEU A 48 7.72 -3.54 2.69
N VAL A 49 8.92 -4.03 2.37
CA VAL A 49 9.74 -3.48 1.28
C VAL A 49 9.02 -3.63 -0.06
N HIS A 50 8.36 -4.75 -0.31
CA HIS A 50 7.58 -4.96 -1.52
C HIS A 50 6.42 -3.97 -1.64
N ILE A 51 5.65 -3.76 -0.57
CA ILE A 51 4.57 -2.77 -0.55
C ILE A 51 5.11 -1.36 -0.83
N ALA A 52 6.22 -0.99 -0.21
CA ALA A 52 6.86 0.31 -0.43
C ALA A 52 7.33 0.47 -1.90
N GLY A 53 7.87 -0.59 -2.50
CA GLY A 53 8.20 -0.64 -3.92
C GLY A 53 6.98 -0.42 -4.81
N TRP A 54 5.89 -1.15 -4.55
CA TRP A 54 4.63 -0.99 -5.30
C TRP A 54 4.04 0.41 -5.19
N HIS A 55 4.05 1.03 -4.00
CA HIS A 55 3.57 2.41 -3.84
C HIS A 55 4.36 3.40 -4.71
N ARG A 56 5.68 3.21 -4.83
CA ARG A 56 6.52 4.05 -5.69
C ARG A 56 6.16 3.89 -7.17
N GLU A 57 5.86 2.66 -7.61
CA GLU A 57 5.47 2.38 -9.00
C GLU A 57 4.04 2.79 -9.33
N MET A 58 3.14 2.73 -8.34
CA MET A 58 1.72 2.99 -8.55
C MET A 58 1.40 4.47 -8.79
N ALA A 59 2.09 5.39 -8.11
CA ALA A 59 1.87 6.83 -8.32
C ALA A 59 2.02 7.27 -9.79
N PRO A 60 3.15 6.99 -10.48
CA PRO A 60 3.26 7.34 -11.90
C PRO A 60 2.31 6.53 -12.80
N ALA A 61 2.02 5.27 -12.46
CA ALA A 61 1.06 4.46 -13.23
C ALA A 61 -0.37 5.04 -13.18
N LEU A 62 -0.83 5.47 -12.01
CA LEU A 62 -2.13 6.13 -11.83
C LEU A 62 -2.19 7.45 -12.60
N ALA A 63 -1.11 8.24 -12.58
CA ALA A 63 -1.04 9.48 -13.35
C ALA A 63 -1.13 9.25 -14.87
N ARG A 64 -0.55 8.15 -15.38
CA ARG A 64 -0.70 7.72 -16.78
C ARG A 64 -2.14 7.32 -17.10
N LEU A 65 -2.73 6.49 -16.26
CA LEU A 65 -4.14 6.06 -16.41
C LEU A 65 -5.10 7.25 -16.43
N ALA A 66 -4.86 8.27 -15.60
CA ALA A 66 -5.67 9.50 -15.58
C ALA A 66 -5.60 10.30 -16.90
N ARG A 67 -4.55 10.09 -17.72
CA ARG A 67 -4.39 10.65 -19.07
C ARG A 67 -4.87 9.70 -20.18
N GLY A 68 -5.39 8.52 -19.84
CA GLY A 68 -5.78 7.49 -20.80
C GLY A 68 -4.61 6.68 -21.39
N GLU A 69 -3.42 6.78 -20.81
CA GLU A 69 -2.22 6.04 -21.21
C GLU A 69 -2.18 4.65 -20.57
N ARG A 70 -1.29 3.77 -21.06
CA ARG A 70 -0.99 2.50 -20.39
C ARG A 70 -0.29 2.76 -19.04
N PRO A 71 -0.53 1.92 -18.00
CA PRO A 71 0.05 2.12 -16.67
C PRO A 71 1.56 1.83 -16.64
N VAL A 72 2.05 1.05 -17.62
CA VAL A 72 3.46 0.74 -17.84
C VAL A 72 4.03 1.58 -18.99
N PRO A 73 5.35 1.83 -19.01
CA PRO A 73 6.05 2.38 -20.17
C PRO A 73 5.83 1.56 -21.45
#